data_AF-A0A3M4SLP7-F1
#
_entry.id   AF-A0A3M4SLP7-F1
#
_cell.length_a   1.000
_cell.length_b   1.000
_cell.length_c   1.000
_cell.angle_alpha   90.00
_cell.angle_beta   90.00
_cell.angle_gamma   90.00
#
_symmetry.space_group_name_H-M   'P 1'
#
loop_
_entity.id
_entity.type
_entity.pdbx_description
1 polymer ?
#
loop_
_entity_poly.entity_id
_entity_poly.type
_entity_poly.pdbx_seq_one_letter_code
_entity_poly.pdbx_strand_id
1 'polypeptide(L)'
;MSTDTLDKALILTPPAPETMNAARQNILAQTSALKLDFLPVMKEKMLPLQTALKRADKVYHDNLAAVTVQLNSVNLQPIDLKQQQIEADQRLSDKQKQQAISLLNAQRIRQVSNLTMVVRNSAKAIAEHSDDMAQINLKLEGNRLLETLQAQIDSMTLRSATLESAMGEITADRRLLDTTIKTFEKYNLADVFKEMLPTAEQLKLVTLPSPELALVTAGIARLGKLLDKVSSALTYLDLIEERDRLRLRYNALLEESRTVNQEAKATAEKLDELTGLAGVSQSKALWVDEAKKVYQSFYNFLDQITSQDDSSASISQHVEHLKTYIKSFYDTKRIV
;
A
#
# COMPACT_ATOMS: atom_id res chain seq x y z
N MET A 1 18.33 -32.14 43.97
CA MET A 1 17.69 -32.01 42.66
C MET A 1 16.49 -31.10 42.85
N SER A 2 16.66 -29.80 42.58
CA SER A 2 15.55 -28.84 42.62
C SER A 2 14.82 -28.92 41.28
N THR A 3 13.57 -29.38 41.32
CA THR A 3 12.63 -29.18 40.23
C THR A 3 12.12 -27.75 40.35
N ASP A 4 12.79 -26.81 39.69
CA ASP A 4 12.19 -25.54 39.31
C ASP A 4 11.08 -25.85 38.29
N THR A 5 9.89 -26.19 38.79
CA THR A 5 8.66 -25.98 38.03
C THR A 5 8.49 -24.46 37.96
N LEU A 6 9.07 -23.86 36.92
CA LEU A 6 8.70 -22.53 36.45
C LEU A 6 7.17 -22.53 36.29
N ASP A 7 6.46 -21.97 37.26
CA ASP A 7 5.06 -21.58 37.13
C ASP A 7 4.99 -20.73 35.85
N LYS A 8 4.50 -21.30 34.75
CA LYS A 8 4.29 -20.54 33.52
C LYS A 8 3.27 -19.47 33.88
N ALA A 9 3.67 -18.21 33.90
CA ALA A 9 2.74 -17.11 34.14
C ALA A 9 1.62 -17.12 33.08
N LEU A 10 0.39 -16.77 33.48
CA LEU A 10 -0.72 -16.54 32.54
C LEU A 10 -0.40 -15.29 31.69
N ILE A 11 -0.06 -15.49 30.41
CA ILE A 11 0.23 -14.42 29.46
C ILE A 11 -0.99 -14.17 28.58
N LEU A 12 -1.61 -13.00 28.75
CA LEU A 12 -2.71 -12.50 27.95
C LEU A 12 -2.29 -11.21 27.26
N THR A 13 -2.20 -11.23 25.94
CA THR A 13 -1.75 -10.10 25.12
C THR A 13 -2.93 -9.50 24.39
N PRO A 14 -3.38 -8.28 24.75
CA PRO A 14 -4.54 -7.67 24.10
C PRO A 14 -4.23 -7.33 22.63
N PRO A 15 -5.21 -7.52 21.72
CA PRO A 15 -5.12 -6.99 20.37
C PRO A 15 -5.25 -5.45 20.38
N ALA A 16 -4.90 -4.82 19.27
CA ALA A 16 -5.18 -3.41 19.00
C ALA A 16 -6.41 -3.27 18.07
N PRO A 17 -7.64 -3.02 18.59
CA PRO A 17 -8.85 -2.99 17.77
C PRO A 17 -8.83 -1.93 16.67
N GLU A 18 -8.21 -0.78 16.94
CA GLU A 18 -8.05 0.30 15.95
C GLU A 18 -7.18 -0.15 14.77
N THR A 19 -6.12 -0.91 15.03
CA THR A 19 -5.25 -1.47 13.98
C THR A 19 -6.01 -2.49 13.13
N MET A 20 -6.78 -3.39 13.77
CA MET A 20 -7.63 -4.34 13.05
C MET A 20 -8.68 -3.64 12.18
N ASN A 21 -9.34 -2.60 12.71
CA ASN A 21 -10.35 -1.85 11.99
C ASN A 21 -9.76 -1.07 10.81
N ALA A 22 -8.62 -0.39 11.00
CA ALA A 22 -7.92 0.30 9.93
C ALA A 22 -7.47 -0.67 8.82
N ALA A 23 -6.89 -1.82 9.20
CA ALA A 23 -6.50 -2.86 8.27
C ALA A 23 -7.69 -3.40 7.48
N ARG A 24 -8.80 -3.69 8.16
CA ARG A 24 -10.06 -4.16 7.54
C ARG A 24 -10.59 -3.14 6.54
N GLN A 25 -10.69 -1.86 6.92
CA GLN A 25 -11.18 -0.80 6.05
C GLN A 25 -10.30 -0.65 4.81
N ASN A 26 -8.97 -0.65 4.98
CA ASN A 26 -8.05 -0.53 3.86
C ASN A 26 -8.17 -1.71 2.89
N ILE A 27 -8.23 -2.96 3.38
CA ILE A 27 -8.43 -4.14 2.52
C ILE A 27 -9.75 -4.03 1.75
N LEU A 28 -10.85 -3.68 2.42
CA LEU A 28 -12.16 -3.56 1.77
C LEU A 28 -12.20 -2.46 0.70
N ALA A 29 -11.57 -1.31 0.96
CA ALA A 29 -11.47 -0.21 0.00
C ALA A 29 -10.61 -0.62 -1.22
N GLN A 30 -9.41 -1.14 -0.98
CA GLN A 30 -8.45 -1.45 -2.03
C GLN A 30 -8.87 -2.65 -2.89
N THR A 31 -9.53 -3.66 -2.33
CA THR A 31 -10.04 -4.81 -3.11
C THR A 31 -11.05 -4.42 -4.18
N SER A 32 -11.67 -3.24 -4.06
CA SER A 32 -12.60 -2.71 -5.08
C SER A 32 -11.97 -1.64 -5.96
N ALA A 33 -10.93 -0.94 -5.47
CA ALA A 33 -10.27 0.15 -6.20
C ALA A 33 -9.15 -0.33 -7.14
N LEU A 34 -8.41 -1.37 -6.73
CA LEU A 34 -7.27 -1.89 -7.50
C LEU A 34 -7.76 -2.63 -8.75
N LYS A 35 -7.30 -2.20 -9.93
CA LYS A 35 -7.66 -2.83 -11.22
C LYS A 35 -6.83 -4.09 -11.46
N LEU A 36 -5.51 -3.99 -11.29
CA LEU A 36 -4.51 -5.05 -11.44
C LEU A 36 -4.61 -5.77 -12.79
N ASP A 37 -4.93 -5.03 -13.86
CA ASP A 37 -5.11 -5.62 -15.20
C ASP A 37 -3.80 -6.23 -15.74
N PHE A 38 -2.65 -5.70 -15.30
CA PHE A 38 -1.32 -6.23 -15.62
C PHE A 38 -0.87 -7.37 -14.68
N LEU A 39 -1.66 -7.70 -13.65
CA LEU A 39 -1.43 -8.80 -12.71
C LEU A 39 -2.74 -9.60 -12.49
N PRO A 40 -3.24 -10.31 -13.52
CA PRO A 40 -4.54 -10.98 -13.46
C PRO A 40 -4.66 -11.97 -12.29
N VAL A 41 -3.59 -12.69 -11.98
CA VAL A 41 -3.56 -13.62 -10.83
C VAL A 41 -3.74 -12.89 -9.50
N MET A 42 -3.21 -11.67 -9.34
CA MET A 42 -3.42 -10.88 -8.12
C MET A 42 -4.83 -10.30 -8.07
N LYS A 43 -5.36 -9.86 -9.22
CA LYS A 43 -6.76 -9.41 -9.35
C LYS A 43 -7.74 -10.50 -8.91
N GLU A 44 -7.56 -11.73 -9.39
CA GLU A 44 -8.41 -12.87 -9.04
C GLU A 44 -8.39 -13.20 -7.53
N LYS A 45 -7.28 -12.90 -6.83
CA LYS A 45 -7.16 -13.11 -5.38
C LYS A 45 -7.88 -12.05 -4.54
N MET A 46 -8.25 -10.90 -5.10
CA MET A 46 -8.88 -9.81 -4.34
C MET A 46 -10.25 -10.21 -3.79
N LEU A 47 -11.07 -10.92 -4.56
CA LEU A 47 -12.40 -11.36 -4.12
C LEU A 47 -12.34 -12.46 -3.03
N PRO A 48 -11.52 -13.53 -3.19
CA PRO A 48 -11.26 -14.47 -2.11
C PRO A 48 -10.74 -13.79 -0.83
N LEU A 49 -9.83 -12.82 -0.95
CA LEU A 49 -9.33 -12.06 0.20
C LEU A 49 -10.44 -11.30 0.90
N GLN A 50 -11.28 -10.58 0.14
CA GLN A 50 -12.40 -9.82 0.71
C GLN A 50 -13.38 -10.75 1.43
N THR A 51 -13.65 -11.93 0.85
CA THR A 51 -14.55 -12.93 1.42
C THR A 51 -13.97 -13.53 2.70
N ALA A 52 -12.69 -13.91 2.68
CA ALA A 52 -11.97 -14.44 3.83
C ALA A 52 -11.96 -13.42 4.98
N LEU A 53 -11.64 -12.16 4.70
CA LEU A 53 -11.66 -11.08 5.70
C LEU A 53 -13.05 -10.90 6.32
N LYS A 54 -14.11 -10.80 5.51
CA LYS A 54 -15.49 -10.63 6.01
C LYS A 54 -15.90 -11.80 6.92
N ARG A 55 -15.51 -13.02 6.55
CA ARG A 55 -15.78 -14.22 7.34
C ARG A 55 -14.99 -14.24 8.64
N ALA A 56 -13.68 -13.98 8.58
CA ALA A 56 -12.80 -13.96 9.74
C ALA A 56 -13.21 -12.88 10.74
N ASP A 57 -13.55 -11.68 10.26
CA ASP A 57 -14.06 -10.57 11.06
C ASP A 57 -15.37 -10.92 11.78
N LYS A 58 -16.32 -11.54 11.07
CA LYS A 58 -17.57 -12.02 11.68
C LYS A 58 -17.29 -13.07 12.75
N VAL A 59 -16.52 -14.11 12.43
CA VAL A 59 -16.17 -15.19 13.36
C VAL A 59 -15.47 -14.64 14.59
N TYR A 60 -14.55 -13.70 14.42
CA TYR A 60 -13.84 -13.05 15.51
C TYR A 60 -14.81 -12.42 16.51
N HIS A 61 -15.72 -11.57 16.03
CA HIS A 61 -16.69 -10.89 16.88
C HIS A 61 -17.72 -11.85 17.51
N ASP A 62 -18.25 -12.81 16.74
CA ASP A 62 -19.23 -13.80 17.22
C ASP A 62 -18.63 -14.65 18.35
N ASN A 63 -17.35 -15.05 18.22
CA ASN A 63 -16.67 -15.84 19.23
C ASN A 63 -16.28 -15.03 20.48
N LEU A 64 -15.88 -13.77 20.32
CA LEU A 64 -15.67 -12.87 21.47
C LEU A 64 -16.97 -12.64 22.24
N ALA A 65 -18.11 -12.51 21.55
CA ALA A 65 -19.42 -12.42 22.18
C ALA A 65 -19.75 -13.68 22.98
N ALA A 66 -19.55 -14.87 22.39
CA ALA A 66 -19.81 -16.15 23.05
C ALA A 66 -18.95 -16.33 24.32
N VAL A 67 -17.66 -16.02 24.25
CA VAL A 67 -16.74 -16.06 25.41
C VAL A 67 -17.20 -15.06 26.47
N THR A 68 -17.59 -13.84 26.09
CA THR A 68 -18.08 -12.82 27.02
C THR A 68 -19.34 -13.26 27.76
N VAL A 69 -20.31 -13.84 27.04
CA VAL A 69 -21.54 -14.40 27.65
C VAL A 69 -21.19 -15.49 28.65
N GLN A 70 -20.28 -16.39 28.30
CA GLN A 70 -19.89 -17.49 29.17
C GLN A 70 -19.07 -17.03 30.39
N LEU A 71 -18.24 -16.00 30.25
CA LEU A 71 -17.53 -15.38 31.38
C LEU A 71 -18.46 -14.67 32.36
N ASN A 72 -19.58 -14.13 31.86
CA ASN A 72 -20.59 -13.49 32.70
C ASN A 72 -21.51 -14.51 33.40
N SER A 73 -21.60 -15.75 32.91
CA SER A 73 -22.40 -16.81 33.52
C SER A 73 -21.65 -17.60 34.59
N VAL A 74 -20.31 -17.63 34.54
CA VAL A 74 -19.47 -18.30 35.55
C VAL A 74 -19.33 -17.41 36.79
N ASN A 75 -19.72 -17.94 37.96
CA ASN A 75 -19.56 -17.27 39.24
C ASN A 75 -18.90 -18.20 40.27
N LEU A 76 -17.58 -18.04 40.44
CA LEU A 76 -16.78 -18.86 41.35
C LEU A 76 -16.67 -18.30 42.77
N GLN A 77 -17.05 -17.02 42.98
CA GLN A 77 -16.97 -16.36 44.28
C GLN A 77 -17.65 -17.15 45.43
N PRO A 78 -18.86 -17.73 45.25
CA PRO A 78 -19.49 -18.52 46.31
C PRO A 78 -18.71 -19.79 46.66
N ILE A 79 -18.00 -20.38 45.68
CA ILE A 79 -17.16 -21.56 45.91
C ILE A 79 -15.92 -21.16 46.70
N ASP A 80 -15.28 -20.05 46.33
CA ASP A 80 -14.07 -19.54 46.98
C ASP A 80 -14.34 -19.13 48.44
N LEU A 81 -15.47 -18.45 48.70
CA LEU A 81 -15.90 -18.09 50.06
C LEU A 81 -16.14 -19.34 50.92
N LYS A 82 -16.81 -20.36 50.38
CA LYS A 82 -17.04 -21.63 51.11
C LYS A 82 -15.73 -22.36 51.39
N GLN A 83 -14.78 -22.33 50.46
CA GLN A 83 -13.47 -22.93 50.67
C GLN A 83 -12.73 -22.24 51.82
N GLN A 84 -12.67 -20.90 51.83
CA GLN A 84 -12.07 -20.13 52.93
C GLN A 84 -12.71 -20.45 54.29
N GLN A 85 -14.04 -20.61 54.33
CA GLN A 85 -14.76 -21.00 55.55
C GLN A 85 -14.37 -22.39 56.05
N ILE A 86 -14.22 -23.37 55.14
CA ILE A 86 -13.79 -24.74 55.49
C ILE A 86 -12.35 -24.76 56.00
N GLU A 87 -11.46 -24.02 55.34
CA GLU A 87 -10.05 -23.92 55.73
C GLU A 87 -9.90 -23.28 57.12
N ALA A 88 -10.69 -22.24 57.41
CA ALA A 88 -10.69 -21.52 58.68
C ALA A 88 -11.41 -22.25 59.84
N ASP A 89 -12.26 -23.24 59.57
CA ASP A 89 -13.00 -23.96 60.62
C ASP A 89 -12.05 -24.87 61.43
N GLN A 90 -11.86 -24.54 62.71
CA GLN A 90 -11.00 -25.29 63.63
C GLN A 90 -11.64 -26.60 64.14
N ARG A 91 -12.94 -26.82 63.89
CA ARG A 91 -13.66 -28.02 64.35
C ARG A 91 -13.52 -29.20 63.38
N LEU A 92 -13.05 -28.95 62.15
CA LEU A 92 -12.86 -29.97 61.13
C LEU A 92 -11.45 -30.56 61.21
N SER A 93 -11.36 -31.89 61.17
CA SER A 93 -10.09 -32.59 60.95
C SER A 93 -9.56 -32.35 59.53
N ASP A 94 -8.25 -32.49 59.32
CA ASP A 94 -7.62 -32.31 58.00
C ASP A 94 -8.25 -33.20 56.93
N LYS A 95 -8.61 -34.44 57.28
CA LYS A 95 -9.30 -35.37 56.38
C LYS A 95 -10.69 -34.86 55.97
N GLN A 96 -11.45 -34.26 56.89
CA GLN A 96 -12.75 -33.66 56.60
C GLN A 96 -12.61 -32.41 55.73
N LYS A 97 -11.59 -31.58 55.99
CA LYS A 97 -11.27 -30.41 55.16
C LYS A 97 -10.93 -30.83 53.73
N GLN A 98 -10.02 -31.78 53.56
CA GLN A 98 -9.63 -32.32 52.26
C GLN A 98 -10.83 -32.88 51.48
N GLN A 99 -11.70 -33.65 52.13
CA GLN A 99 -12.89 -34.21 51.48
C GLN A 99 -13.89 -33.11 51.04
N ALA A 100 -14.14 -32.12 51.89
CA ALA A 100 -15.04 -31.01 51.55
C ALA A 100 -14.48 -30.11 50.43
N ILE A 101 -13.17 -29.82 50.47
CA ILE A 101 -12.46 -29.08 49.42
C ILE A 101 -12.49 -29.85 48.10
N SER A 102 -12.29 -31.17 48.11
CA SER A 102 -12.38 -32.01 46.92
C SER A 102 -13.77 -31.93 46.25
N LEU A 103 -14.85 -31.93 47.04
CA LEU A 103 -16.21 -31.75 46.51
C LEU A 103 -16.44 -30.35 45.92
N LEU A 104 -15.92 -29.30 46.57
CA LEU A 104 -15.97 -27.94 46.03
C LEU A 104 -15.16 -27.80 44.74
N ASN A 105 -14.00 -28.45 44.65
CA ASN A 105 -13.18 -28.47 43.44
C ASN A 105 -13.89 -29.18 42.29
N ALA A 106 -14.57 -30.31 42.57
CA ALA A 106 -15.41 -30.97 41.57
C ALA A 106 -16.55 -30.04 41.08
N GLN A 107 -17.15 -29.25 41.96
CA GLN A 107 -18.13 -28.24 41.58
C GLN A 107 -17.49 -27.12 40.73
N ARG A 108 -16.31 -26.62 41.10
CA ARG A 108 -15.58 -25.59 40.34
C ARG A 108 -15.28 -26.08 38.92
N ILE A 109 -14.75 -27.29 38.78
CA ILE A 109 -14.43 -27.90 37.48
C ILE A 109 -15.69 -28.01 36.61
N ARG A 110 -16.84 -28.42 37.18
CA ARG A 110 -18.11 -28.48 36.45
C ARG A 110 -18.60 -27.11 35.98
N GLN A 111 -18.37 -26.04 36.74
CA GLN A 111 -18.76 -24.69 36.32
C GLN A 111 -17.82 -24.14 35.22
N VAL A 112 -16.54 -24.50 35.28
CA VAL A 112 -15.52 -24.03 34.33
C VAL A 112 -15.45 -24.89 33.06
N SER A 113 -15.99 -26.11 33.05
CA SER A 113 -15.98 -27.00 31.88
C SER A 113 -16.64 -26.37 30.66
N ASN A 114 -17.78 -25.69 30.85
CA ASN A 114 -18.46 -25.01 29.75
C ASN A 114 -17.66 -23.80 29.24
N LEU A 115 -17.03 -23.04 30.14
CA LEU A 115 -16.15 -21.94 29.77
C LEU A 115 -14.95 -22.42 28.95
N THR A 116 -14.24 -23.44 29.43
CA THR A 116 -13.08 -23.99 28.72
C THR A 116 -13.46 -24.58 27.37
N MET A 117 -14.64 -25.20 27.23
CA MET A 117 -15.15 -25.66 25.94
C MET A 117 -15.40 -24.50 24.97
N VAL A 118 -16.10 -23.44 25.42
CA VAL A 118 -16.38 -22.26 24.59
C VAL A 118 -15.07 -21.57 24.19
N VAL A 119 -14.16 -21.32 25.14
CA VAL A 119 -12.87 -20.68 24.87
C VAL A 119 -12.03 -21.51 23.89
N ARG A 120 -12.00 -22.84 24.01
CA ARG A 120 -11.29 -23.73 23.08
C ARG A 120 -11.87 -23.66 21.68
N ASN A 121 -13.19 -23.75 21.54
CA ASN A 121 -13.86 -23.67 20.24
C ASN A 121 -13.64 -22.29 19.60
N SER A 122 -13.71 -21.23 20.39
CA SER A 122 -13.44 -19.86 19.93
C SER A 122 -12.00 -19.65 19.51
N ALA A 123 -11.02 -20.12 20.28
CA ALA A 123 -9.61 -20.06 19.90
C ALA A 123 -9.35 -20.77 18.57
N LYS A 124 -9.91 -21.97 18.42
CA LYS A 124 -9.81 -22.77 17.20
C LYS A 124 -10.43 -22.04 16.00
N ALA A 125 -11.68 -21.57 16.13
CA ALA A 125 -12.38 -20.92 15.02
C ALA A 125 -11.70 -19.61 14.58
N ILE A 126 -11.22 -18.81 15.54
CA ILE A 126 -10.47 -17.57 15.23
C ILE A 126 -9.15 -17.92 14.54
N ALA A 127 -8.43 -18.92 15.03
CA ALA A 127 -7.16 -19.35 14.43
C ALA A 127 -7.34 -19.86 13.00
N GLU A 128 -8.31 -20.75 12.76
CA GLU A 128 -8.61 -21.31 11.44
C GLU A 128 -8.95 -20.21 10.42
N HIS A 129 -9.86 -19.29 10.77
CA HIS A 129 -10.26 -18.23 9.84
C HIS A 129 -9.23 -17.11 9.69
N SER A 130 -8.38 -16.90 10.69
CA SER A 130 -7.19 -16.05 10.52
C SER A 130 -6.16 -16.70 9.59
N ASP A 131 -6.01 -18.02 9.64
CA ASP A 131 -5.09 -18.77 8.76
C ASP A 131 -5.59 -18.81 7.31
N ASP A 132 -6.89 -19.01 7.09
CA ASP A 132 -7.52 -18.87 5.76
C ASP A 132 -7.12 -17.55 5.08
N MET A 133 -7.12 -16.45 5.84
CA MET A 133 -6.70 -15.14 5.35
C MET A 133 -5.18 -15.05 5.16
N ALA A 134 -4.39 -15.63 6.06
CA ALA A 134 -2.94 -15.66 5.99
C ALA A 134 -2.43 -16.41 4.74
N GLN A 135 -3.09 -17.50 4.35
CA GLN A 135 -2.72 -18.36 3.22
C GLN A 135 -2.90 -17.69 1.84
N ILE A 136 -3.73 -16.64 1.73
CA ILE A 136 -3.91 -15.90 0.47
C ILE A 136 -2.63 -15.11 0.17
N ASN A 137 -1.74 -15.66 -0.65
CA ASN A 137 -0.46 -15.03 -0.95
C ASN A 137 -0.62 -13.85 -1.93
N LEU A 138 -0.27 -12.65 -1.46
CA LEU A 138 -0.23 -11.40 -2.23
C LEU A 138 1.22 -10.92 -2.49
N LYS A 139 2.22 -11.67 -2.03
CA LYS A 139 3.62 -11.34 -2.30
C LYS A 139 3.96 -11.70 -3.73
N LEU A 140 4.73 -10.83 -4.36
CA LEU A 140 5.30 -11.05 -5.67
C LEU A 140 6.74 -11.54 -5.50
N GLU A 141 6.91 -12.76 -5.00
CA GLU A 141 8.23 -13.31 -4.67
C GLU A 141 9.17 -13.35 -5.88
N GLY A 142 10.41 -12.87 -5.69
CA GLY A 142 11.45 -12.87 -6.72
C GLY A 142 11.19 -11.93 -7.90
N ASN A 143 10.16 -11.07 -7.84
CA ASN A 143 9.87 -10.16 -8.93
C ASN A 143 10.72 -8.88 -8.85
N ARG A 144 11.28 -8.45 -9.98
CA ARG A 144 11.89 -7.13 -10.13
C ARG A 144 10.93 -6.14 -10.77
N LEU A 145 9.63 -6.40 -10.66
CA LEU A 145 8.63 -5.66 -11.44
C LEU A 145 8.58 -4.19 -11.03
N LEU A 146 8.64 -3.89 -9.73
CA LEU A 146 8.69 -2.52 -9.24
C LEU A 146 9.92 -1.78 -9.79
N GLU A 147 11.10 -2.38 -9.64
CA GLU A 147 12.36 -1.84 -10.17
C GLU A 147 12.30 -1.64 -11.70
N THR A 148 11.68 -2.58 -12.42
CA THR A 148 11.56 -2.56 -13.88
C THR A 148 10.63 -1.43 -14.33
N LEU A 149 9.47 -1.27 -13.69
CA LEU A 149 8.53 -0.21 -14.02
C LEU A 149 9.12 1.16 -13.67
N GLN A 150 9.83 1.28 -12.55
CA GLN A 150 10.53 2.52 -12.18
C GLN A 150 11.61 2.87 -13.21
N ALA A 151 12.46 1.91 -13.59
CA ALA A 151 13.48 2.13 -14.61
C ALA A 151 12.89 2.51 -15.99
N GLN A 152 11.71 1.97 -16.33
CA GLN A 152 10.98 2.37 -17.54
C GLN A 152 10.52 3.83 -17.46
N ILE A 153 9.96 4.26 -16.32
CA ILE A 153 9.57 5.66 -16.11
C ILE A 153 10.78 6.59 -16.19
N ASP A 154 11.90 6.22 -15.56
CA ASP A 154 13.12 7.02 -15.56
C ASP A 154 13.67 7.18 -17.00
N SER A 155 13.68 6.09 -17.77
CA SER A 155 14.08 6.09 -19.18
C SER A 155 13.16 6.96 -20.05
N MET A 156 11.84 6.84 -19.87
CA MET A 156 10.86 7.68 -20.57
C MET A 156 11.00 9.15 -20.20
N THR A 157 11.27 9.47 -18.94
CA THR A 157 11.49 10.84 -18.47
C THR A 157 12.72 11.45 -19.12
N LEU A 158 13.82 10.71 -19.20
CA LEU A 158 15.03 11.14 -19.90
C LEU A 158 14.78 11.36 -21.40
N ARG A 159 14.01 10.46 -22.04
CA ARG A 159 13.62 10.61 -23.44
C ARG A 159 12.76 11.85 -23.66
N SER A 160 11.77 12.11 -22.80
CA SER A 160 10.94 13.32 -22.88
C SER A 160 11.79 14.59 -22.75
N ALA A 161 12.73 14.64 -21.81
CA ALA A 161 13.64 15.79 -21.67
C ALA A 161 14.51 16.01 -22.93
N THR A 162 14.97 14.92 -23.56
CA THR A 162 15.74 14.98 -24.82
C THR A 162 14.89 15.53 -25.97
N LEU A 163 13.64 15.07 -26.09
CA LEU A 163 12.69 15.55 -27.10
C LEU A 163 12.36 17.03 -26.89
N GLU A 164 12.13 17.46 -25.66
CA GLU A 164 11.88 18.86 -25.31
C GLU A 164 13.06 19.76 -25.67
N SER A 165 14.29 19.33 -25.38
CA SER A 165 15.50 20.06 -25.78
C SER A 165 15.58 20.21 -27.31
N ALA A 166 15.37 19.11 -28.06
CA ALA A 166 15.40 19.13 -29.52
C ALA A 166 14.28 20.02 -30.12
N MET A 167 13.08 20.01 -29.54
CA MET A 167 11.99 20.90 -29.93
C MET A 167 12.32 22.36 -29.64
N GLY A 168 13.03 22.66 -28.54
CA GLY A 168 13.53 23.99 -28.21
C GLY A 168 14.49 24.54 -29.26
N GLU A 169 15.45 23.74 -29.71
CA GLU A 169 16.38 24.10 -30.78
C GLU A 169 15.64 24.38 -32.10
N ILE A 170 14.73 23.49 -32.50
CA ILE A 170 13.94 23.66 -33.73
C ILE A 170 13.08 24.92 -33.67
N THR A 171 12.53 25.24 -32.49
CA THR A 171 11.70 26.44 -32.29
C THR A 171 12.51 27.71 -32.46
N ALA A 172 13.73 27.75 -31.90
CA ALA A 172 14.64 28.88 -32.05
C ALA A 172 15.03 29.10 -33.53
N ASP A 173 15.38 28.02 -34.22
CA ASP A 173 15.77 28.06 -35.64
C ASP A 173 14.62 28.54 -36.52
N ARG A 174 13.43 27.94 -36.34
CA ARG A 174 12.25 28.31 -37.09
C ARG A 174 11.88 29.78 -36.86
N ARG A 175 11.94 30.27 -35.62
CA ARG A 175 11.66 31.68 -35.31
C ARG A 175 12.63 32.62 -36.03
N LEU A 176 13.91 32.27 -36.08
CA LEU A 176 14.91 33.06 -36.81
C LEU A 176 14.62 33.06 -38.32
N LEU A 177 14.35 31.90 -38.92
CA LEU A 177 14.00 31.81 -40.34
C LEU A 177 12.69 32.57 -40.64
N ASP A 178 11.65 32.43 -39.81
CA ASP A 178 10.38 33.15 -39.96
C ASP A 178 10.58 34.68 -39.92
N THR A 179 11.40 35.17 -39.00
CA THR A 179 11.66 36.62 -38.89
C THR A 179 12.52 37.11 -40.06
N THR A 180 13.42 36.27 -40.56
CA THR A 180 14.24 36.55 -41.76
C THR A 180 13.35 36.65 -43.00
N ILE A 181 12.47 35.67 -43.22
CA ILE A 181 11.48 35.67 -44.31
C ILE A 181 10.62 36.93 -44.27
N LYS A 182 10.06 37.28 -43.11
CA LYS A 182 9.27 38.53 -42.96
C LYS A 182 10.06 39.79 -43.30
N THR A 183 11.36 39.81 -43.00
CA THR A 183 12.21 40.95 -43.33
C THR A 183 12.50 41.01 -44.84
N PHE A 184 12.71 39.85 -45.48
CA PHE A 184 12.81 39.74 -46.94
C PHE A 184 11.56 40.28 -47.62
N GLU A 185 10.38 39.93 -47.13
CA GLU A 185 9.09 40.41 -47.65
C GLU A 185 8.90 41.92 -47.41
N LYS A 186 9.20 42.41 -46.20
CA LYS A 186 9.03 43.83 -45.82
C LYS A 186 9.87 44.79 -46.67
N TYR A 187 11.09 44.40 -47.02
CA TYR A 187 12.02 45.22 -47.79
C TYR A 187 12.14 44.81 -49.26
N ASN A 188 11.25 43.92 -49.71
CA ASN A 188 11.24 43.37 -51.05
C ASN A 188 12.60 42.80 -51.52
N LEU A 189 13.36 42.20 -50.59
CA LEU A 189 14.71 41.71 -50.87
C LEU A 189 14.69 40.50 -51.81
N ALA A 190 13.60 39.73 -51.83
CA ALA A 190 13.44 38.60 -52.74
C ALA A 190 13.41 39.05 -54.22
N ASP A 191 12.82 40.21 -54.51
CA ASP A 191 12.82 40.79 -55.87
C ASP A 191 14.17 41.41 -56.25
N VAL A 192 14.90 41.93 -55.26
CA VAL A 192 16.25 42.51 -55.47
C VAL A 192 17.28 41.39 -55.71
N PHE A 193 17.17 40.28 -54.99
CA PHE A 193 18.08 39.14 -55.03
C PHE A 193 17.36 37.87 -55.51
N LYS A 194 17.01 37.84 -56.81
CA LYS A 194 16.14 36.81 -57.39
C LYS A 194 16.73 35.41 -57.45
N GLU A 195 18.04 35.31 -57.71
CA GLU A 195 18.69 34.02 -58.01
C GLU A 195 19.36 33.38 -56.79
N MET A 196 19.82 34.18 -55.83
CA MET A 196 20.57 33.72 -54.66
C MET A 196 20.39 34.66 -53.48
N LEU A 197 20.50 34.14 -52.27
CA LEU A 197 20.52 34.95 -51.06
C LEU A 197 21.76 35.86 -51.06
N PRO A 198 21.61 37.12 -50.65
CA PRO A 198 22.71 38.06 -50.62
C PRO A 198 23.76 37.66 -49.59
N THR A 199 25.01 37.90 -49.93
CA THR A 199 26.13 37.83 -48.98
C THR A 199 26.07 38.98 -47.97
N ALA A 200 26.79 38.86 -46.86
CA ALA A 200 26.87 39.90 -45.84
C ALA A 200 27.35 41.25 -46.41
N GLU A 201 28.26 41.25 -47.38
CA GLU A 201 28.74 42.47 -48.02
C GLU A 201 27.69 43.09 -48.97
N GLN A 202 26.96 42.26 -49.72
CA GLN A 202 25.86 42.74 -50.57
C GLN A 202 24.71 43.34 -49.74
N LEU A 203 24.42 42.77 -48.56
CA LEU A 203 23.41 43.31 -47.65
C LEU A 203 23.76 44.70 -47.10
N LYS A 204 25.05 45.03 -46.93
CA LYS A 204 25.48 46.38 -46.50
C LYS A 204 25.22 47.47 -47.55
N LEU A 205 25.09 47.08 -48.82
CA LEU A 205 24.77 47.98 -49.92
C LEU A 205 23.27 48.29 -50.00
N VAL A 206 22.43 47.54 -49.29
CA VAL A 206 20.98 47.76 -49.20
C VAL A 206 20.66 48.67 -48.02
N THR A 207 19.71 49.59 -48.19
CA THR A 207 19.26 50.48 -47.12
C THR A 207 18.33 49.75 -46.14
N LEU A 208 18.92 48.90 -45.28
CA LEU A 208 18.24 48.23 -44.18
C LEU A 208 18.60 48.89 -42.84
N PRO A 209 17.64 49.10 -41.93
CA PRO A 209 17.94 49.42 -40.54
C PRO A 209 18.89 48.40 -39.92
N SER A 210 19.84 48.88 -39.11
CA SER A 210 20.89 48.04 -38.51
C SER A 210 20.37 46.78 -37.79
N PRO A 211 19.26 46.81 -37.01
CA PRO A 211 18.71 45.61 -36.38
C PRO A 211 18.22 44.55 -37.38
N GLU A 212 17.62 44.97 -38.49
CA GLU A 212 17.07 44.06 -39.51
C GLU A 212 18.17 43.52 -40.42
N LEU A 213 19.19 44.33 -40.70
CA LEU A 213 20.41 43.88 -41.37
C LEU A 213 21.10 42.75 -40.57
N ALA A 214 21.24 42.93 -39.26
CA ALA A 214 21.84 41.93 -38.38
C ALA A 214 20.99 40.64 -38.32
N LEU A 215 19.67 40.78 -38.21
CA LEU A 215 18.73 39.67 -38.22
C LEU A 215 18.82 38.84 -39.51
N VAL A 216 18.74 39.49 -40.68
CA VAL A 216 18.79 38.82 -41.98
C VAL A 216 20.13 38.12 -42.19
N THR A 217 21.23 38.78 -41.81
CA THR A 217 22.57 38.19 -41.87
C THR A 217 22.66 36.93 -41.00
N ALA A 218 22.12 36.97 -39.77
CA ALA A 218 22.10 35.83 -38.87
C ALA A 218 21.21 34.68 -39.40
N GLY A 219 20.07 35.01 -40.00
CA GLY A 219 19.16 34.03 -40.60
C GLY A 219 19.75 33.28 -41.77
N ILE A 220 20.39 33.99 -42.72
CA ILE A 220 21.07 33.38 -43.87
C ILE A 220 22.24 32.50 -43.40
N ALA A 221 23.02 32.97 -42.43
CA ALA A 221 24.11 32.19 -41.86
C ALA A 221 23.60 30.91 -41.15
N ARG A 222 22.46 30.99 -40.44
CA ARG A 222 21.86 29.82 -39.80
C ARG A 222 21.30 28.84 -40.84
N LEU A 223 20.63 29.32 -41.88
CA LEU A 223 20.17 28.47 -42.98
C LEU A 223 21.35 27.72 -43.62
N GLY A 224 22.47 28.41 -43.88
CA GLY A 224 23.68 27.77 -44.41
C GLY A 224 24.21 26.66 -43.52
N LYS A 225 24.19 26.85 -42.19
CA LYS A 225 24.55 25.80 -41.23
C LYS A 225 23.56 24.63 -41.22
N LEU A 226 22.26 24.88 -41.38
CA LEU A 226 21.23 23.83 -41.38
C LEU A 226 21.29 22.98 -42.66
N LEU A 227 21.63 23.58 -43.79
CA LEU A 227 21.70 22.92 -45.09
C LEU A 227 23.10 22.45 -45.49
N ASP A 228 24.12 22.72 -44.66
CA ASP A 228 25.53 22.50 -44.97
C ASP A 228 25.96 23.14 -46.31
N LYS A 229 25.55 24.40 -46.50
CA LYS A 229 25.77 25.19 -47.72
C LYS A 229 26.27 26.59 -47.40
N VAL A 230 27.03 27.18 -48.33
CA VAL A 230 27.42 28.60 -48.29
C VAL A 230 26.33 29.51 -48.87
N SER A 231 26.27 30.78 -48.45
CA SER A 231 25.17 31.70 -48.80
C SER A 231 24.95 31.93 -50.29
N SER A 232 26.02 31.90 -51.10
CA SER A 232 25.94 32.06 -52.56
C SER A 232 25.29 30.88 -53.28
N ALA A 233 25.05 29.76 -52.57
CA ALA A 233 24.38 28.57 -53.08
C ALA A 233 22.96 28.39 -52.51
N LEU A 234 22.47 29.37 -51.73
CA LEU A 234 21.15 29.35 -51.11
C LEU A 234 20.22 30.32 -51.83
N THR A 235 18.93 29.99 -51.87
CA THR A 235 17.87 30.79 -52.47
C THR A 235 16.83 31.20 -51.43
N TYR A 236 15.95 32.14 -51.79
CA TYR A 236 14.80 32.46 -50.95
C TYR A 236 13.86 31.26 -50.76
N LEU A 237 13.76 30.37 -51.76
CA LEU A 237 12.99 29.14 -51.66
C LEU A 237 13.58 28.19 -50.59
N ASP A 238 14.91 28.07 -50.51
CA ASP A 238 15.58 27.26 -49.47
C ASP A 238 15.21 27.73 -48.05
N LEU A 239 15.02 29.05 -47.82
CA LEU A 239 14.56 29.58 -46.52
C LEU A 239 13.16 29.06 -46.16
N ILE A 240 12.24 29.12 -47.13
CA ILE A 240 10.85 28.67 -46.95
C ILE A 240 10.80 27.16 -46.74
N GLU A 241 11.49 26.40 -47.59
CA GLU A 241 11.52 24.95 -47.53
C GLU A 241 12.13 24.45 -46.22
N GLU A 242 13.23 25.04 -45.77
CA GLU A 242 13.85 24.62 -44.51
C GLU A 242 12.99 25.00 -43.30
N ARG A 243 12.34 26.18 -43.30
CA ARG A 243 11.35 26.53 -42.26
C ARG A 243 10.22 25.49 -42.20
N ASP A 244 9.68 25.10 -43.35
CA ASP A 244 8.58 24.14 -43.41
C ASP A 244 9.03 22.73 -43.03
N ARG A 245 10.26 22.33 -43.38
CA ARG A 245 10.91 21.10 -42.91
C ARG A 245 11.07 21.09 -41.39
N LEU A 246 11.57 22.18 -40.80
CA LEU A 246 11.68 22.34 -39.35
C LEU A 246 10.31 22.22 -38.66
N ARG A 247 9.25 22.79 -39.27
CA ARG A 247 7.88 22.65 -38.76
C ARG A 247 7.42 21.19 -38.77
N LEU A 248 7.65 20.45 -39.85
CA LEU A 248 7.29 19.03 -39.94
C LEU A 248 8.06 18.20 -38.89
N ARG A 249 9.36 18.45 -38.75
CA ARG A 249 10.19 17.77 -37.74
C ARG A 249 9.73 18.08 -36.32
N TYR A 250 9.41 19.34 -36.02
CA TYR A 250 8.84 19.72 -34.73
C TYR A 250 7.55 18.95 -34.43
N ASN A 251 6.63 18.90 -35.39
CA ASN A 251 5.36 18.19 -35.21
C ASN A 251 5.57 16.69 -34.98
N ALA A 252 6.53 16.06 -35.67
CA ALA A 252 6.87 14.66 -35.44
C ALA A 252 7.40 14.42 -34.01
N LEU A 253 8.33 15.26 -33.54
CA LEU A 253 8.85 15.17 -32.17
C LEU A 253 7.76 15.44 -31.11
N LEU A 254 6.81 16.33 -31.41
CA LEU A 254 5.69 16.62 -30.53
C LEU A 254 4.76 15.41 -30.37
N GLU A 255 4.43 14.72 -31.46
CA GLU A 255 3.63 13.49 -31.39
C GLU A 255 4.38 12.35 -30.66
N GLU A 256 5.69 12.23 -30.89
CA GLU A 256 6.53 11.30 -30.14
C GLU A 256 6.53 11.62 -28.64
N SER A 257 6.71 12.88 -28.26
CA SER A 257 6.68 13.34 -26.87
C SER A 257 5.34 13.04 -26.20
N ARG A 258 4.21 13.27 -26.90
CA ARG A 258 2.88 12.90 -26.40
C ARG A 258 2.74 11.40 -26.15
N THR A 259 3.27 10.59 -27.06
CA THR A 259 3.23 9.12 -26.94
C THR A 259 4.04 8.65 -25.74
N VAL A 260 5.28 9.12 -25.58
CA VAL A 260 6.15 8.80 -24.44
C VAL A 260 5.49 9.22 -23.12
N ASN A 261 4.88 10.41 -23.07
CA ASN A 261 4.19 10.87 -21.86
C ASN A 261 2.96 10.04 -21.51
N GLN A 262 2.20 9.56 -22.50
CA GLN A 262 1.06 8.66 -22.27
C GLN A 262 1.53 7.30 -21.74
N GLU A 263 2.60 6.74 -22.31
CA GLU A 263 3.20 5.49 -21.84
C GLU A 263 3.77 5.61 -20.43
N ALA A 264 4.44 6.73 -20.12
CA ALA A 264 4.97 7.01 -18.79
C ALA A 264 3.84 7.09 -17.75
N LYS A 265 2.73 7.78 -18.07
CA LYS A 265 1.55 7.85 -17.21
C LYS A 265 0.94 6.46 -16.97
N ALA A 266 0.74 5.68 -18.03
CA ALA A 266 0.20 4.32 -17.90
C ALA A 266 1.12 3.41 -17.07
N THR A 267 2.44 3.61 -17.14
CA THR A 267 3.43 2.87 -16.34
C THR A 267 3.41 3.31 -14.88
N ALA A 268 3.26 4.61 -14.62
CA ALA A 268 3.10 5.15 -13.28
C ALA A 268 1.82 4.66 -12.59
N GLU A 269 0.71 4.56 -13.33
CA GLU A 269 -0.54 3.96 -12.82
C GLU A 269 -0.34 2.50 -12.38
N LYS A 270 0.43 1.70 -13.13
CA LYS A 270 0.79 0.33 -12.72
C LYS A 270 1.62 0.31 -11.42
N LEU A 271 2.54 1.26 -11.26
CA LEU A 271 3.38 1.36 -10.06
C LEU A 271 2.55 1.75 -8.83
N ASP A 272 1.59 2.66 -9.00
CA ASP A 272 0.63 3.01 -7.94
C ASP A 272 -0.22 1.79 -7.54
N GLU A 273 -0.70 1.00 -8.50
CA GLU A 273 -1.41 -0.24 -8.22
C GLU A 273 -0.55 -1.29 -7.48
N LEU A 274 0.75 -1.38 -7.77
CA LEU A 274 1.68 -2.23 -6.99
C LEU A 274 1.84 -1.74 -5.55
N THR A 275 1.90 -0.43 -5.35
CA THR A 275 1.99 0.20 -4.03
C THR A 275 0.72 -0.10 -3.23
N GLY A 276 -0.45 0.04 -3.86
CA GLY A 276 -1.73 -0.33 -3.25
C GLY A 276 -1.79 -1.82 -2.90
N LEU A 277 -1.34 -2.71 -3.77
CA LEU A 277 -1.27 -4.16 -3.49
C LEU A 277 -0.35 -4.47 -2.29
N ALA A 278 0.80 -3.79 -2.18
CA ALA A 278 1.69 -3.91 -1.03
C ALA A 278 1.01 -3.43 0.27
N GLY A 279 0.26 -2.33 0.22
CA GLY A 279 -0.55 -1.82 1.33
C GLY A 279 -1.63 -2.81 1.78
N VAL A 280 -2.28 -3.51 0.85
CA VAL A 280 -3.22 -4.59 1.16
C VAL A 280 -2.51 -5.76 1.84
N SER A 281 -1.35 -6.18 1.32
CA SER A 281 -0.54 -7.25 1.91
C SER A 281 -0.12 -6.94 3.36
N GLN A 282 0.32 -5.70 3.61
CA GLN A 282 0.67 -5.24 4.96
C GLN A 282 -0.56 -5.22 5.88
N SER A 283 -1.69 -4.69 5.41
CA SER A 283 -2.93 -4.64 6.19
C SER A 283 -3.42 -6.04 6.56
N LYS A 284 -3.29 -6.98 5.62
CA LYS A 284 -3.59 -8.39 5.85
C LYS A 284 -2.74 -8.96 6.97
N ALA A 285 -1.42 -8.74 6.94
CA ALA A 285 -0.51 -9.20 7.99
C ALA A 285 -0.87 -8.61 9.36
N LEU A 286 -1.13 -7.30 9.43
CA LEU A 286 -1.56 -6.63 10.66
C LEU A 286 -2.82 -7.25 11.24
N TRP A 287 -3.86 -7.47 10.42
CA TRP A 287 -5.10 -8.06 10.92
C TRP A 287 -4.88 -9.49 11.45
N VAL A 288 -4.10 -10.32 10.76
CA VAL A 288 -3.74 -11.69 11.21
C VAL A 288 -2.97 -11.65 12.52
N ASP A 289 -1.99 -10.78 12.65
CA ASP A 289 -1.14 -10.69 13.84
C ASP A 289 -1.94 -10.24 15.07
N GLU A 290 -2.88 -9.31 14.89
CA GLU A 290 -3.78 -8.89 15.98
C GLU A 290 -4.76 -10.00 16.36
N ALA A 291 -5.38 -10.70 15.40
CA ALA A 291 -6.24 -11.85 15.68
C ALA A 291 -5.48 -12.98 16.40
N LYS A 292 -4.19 -13.15 16.07
CA LYS A 292 -3.29 -14.12 16.69
C LYS A 292 -3.07 -13.89 18.17
N LYS A 293 -2.91 -12.64 18.61
CA LYS A 293 -2.79 -12.31 20.03
C LYS A 293 -3.98 -12.84 20.83
N VAL A 294 -5.19 -12.80 20.25
CA VAL A 294 -6.41 -13.29 20.91
C VAL A 294 -6.43 -14.80 21.05
N TYR A 295 -6.32 -15.56 19.96
CA TYR A 295 -6.42 -17.01 20.07
C TYR A 295 -5.24 -17.62 20.85
N GLN A 296 -4.05 -17.02 20.80
CA GLN A 296 -2.91 -17.45 21.62
C GLN A 296 -3.16 -17.18 23.10
N SER A 297 -3.75 -16.04 23.46
CA SER A 297 -4.15 -15.75 24.84
C SER A 297 -5.21 -16.74 25.33
N PHE A 298 -6.13 -17.17 24.47
CA PHE A 298 -7.10 -18.23 24.80
C PHE A 298 -6.44 -19.59 25.01
N TYR A 299 -5.49 -19.99 24.16
CA TYR A 299 -4.73 -21.23 24.38
C TYR A 299 -3.90 -21.17 25.66
N ASN A 300 -3.22 -20.06 25.93
CA ASN A 300 -2.49 -19.85 27.19
C ASN A 300 -3.42 -19.99 28.40
N PHE A 301 -4.62 -19.39 28.36
CA PHE A 301 -5.62 -19.57 29.42
C PHE A 301 -6.03 -21.02 29.60
N LEU A 302 -6.27 -21.75 28.51
CA LEU A 302 -6.66 -23.17 28.55
C LEU A 302 -5.55 -24.02 29.17
N ASP A 303 -4.31 -23.82 28.74
CA ASP A 303 -3.14 -24.52 29.25
C ASP A 303 -2.98 -24.31 30.77
N GLN A 304 -3.18 -23.08 31.25
CA GLN A 304 -3.10 -22.77 32.68
C GLN A 304 -4.22 -23.39 33.51
N ILE A 305 -5.43 -23.50 32.95
CA ILE A 305 -6.54 -24.17 33.65
C ILE A 305 -6.37 -25.69 33.68
N THR A 306 -5.71 -26.29 32.67
CA THR A 306 -5.50 -27.75 32.62
C THR A 306 -4.22 -28.25 33.28
N SER A 307 -3.19 -27.39 33.44
CA SER A 307 -1.86 -27.83 33.91
C SER A 307 -1.64 -27.76 35.42
N GLN A 308 -2.49 -27.07 36.18
CA GLN A 308 -2.24 -26.88 37.61
C GLN A 308 -2.81 -28.01 38.46
N ASP A 309 -1.91 -28.65 39.22
CA ASP A 309 -2.22 -29.50 40.37
C ASP A 309 -3.02 -28.69 41.40
N ASP A 310 -4.33 -28.97 41.47
CA ASP A 310 -5.26 -28.83 42.62
C ASP A 310 -5.34 -27.51 43.43
N SER A 311 -4.62 -26.45 43.08
CA SER A 311 -4.76 -25.11 43.67
C SER A 311 -6.03 -24.43 43.13
N SER A 312 -7.16 -24.84 43.67
CA SER A 312 -8.50 -24.23 43.57
C SER A 312 -8.59 -22.70 43.41
N ALA A 313 -7.75 -21.93 44.11
CA ALA A 313 -7.77 -20.47 44.10
C ALA A 313 -7.25 -19.86 42.78
N SER A 314 -6.34 -20.55 42.08
CA SER A 314 -5.74 -20.04 40.84
C SER A 314 -6.71 -20.09 39.66
N ILE A 315 -7.62 -21.07 39.62
CA ILE A 315 -8.66 -21.16 38.57
C ILE A 315 -9.57 -19.93 38.61
N SER A 316 -10.05 -19.54 39.80
CA SER A 316 -10.90 -18.36 39.95
C SER A 316 -10.18 -17.09 39.53
N GLN A 317 -8.90 -16.95 39.90
CA GLN A 317 -8.06 -15.83 39.49
C GLN A 317 -7.86 -15.79 37.96
N HIS A 318 -7.59 -16.94 37.32
CA HIS A 318 -7.44 -17.03 35.87
C HIS A 318 -8.73 -16.66 35.11
N VAL A 319 -9.90 -17.07 35.62
CA VAL A 319 -11.20 -16.69 35.05
C VAL A 319 -11.42 -15.17 35.14
N GLU A 320 -11.12 -14.54 36.27
CA GLU A 320 -11.23 -13.08 36.43
C GLU A 320 -10.18 -12.32 35.60
N HIS A 321 -8.97 -12.86 35.45
CA HIS A 321 -7.97 -12.32 34.53
C HIS A 321 -8.46 -12.37 33.07
N LEU A 322 -9.05 -13.50 32.62
CA LEU A 322 -9.61 -13.61 31.28
C LEU A 322 -10.78 -12.63 31.07
N LYS A 323 -11.62 -12.45 32.07
CA LYS A 323 -12.73 -11.47 32.05
C LYS A 323 -12.23 -10.04 31.92
N THR A 324 -11.21 -9.67 32.69
CA THR A 324 -10.57 -8.35 32.62
C THR A 324 -9.91 -8.14 31.27
N TYR A 325 -9.22 -9.17 30.77
CA TYR A 325 -8.60 -9.19 29.45
C TYR A 325 -9.61 -8.92 28.33
N ILE A 326 -10.70 -9.67 28.24
CA ILE A 326 -11.74 -9.45 27.21
C ILE A 326 -12.29 -8.03 27.29
N LYS A 327 -12.64 -7.56 28.49
CA LYS A 327 -13.17 -6.21 28.71
C LYS A 327 -12.22 -5.09 28.29
N SER A 328 -10.91 -5.33 28.25
CA SER A 328 -9.94 -4.31 27.88
C SER A 328 -9.99 -3.91 26.41
N PHE A 329 -10.52 -4.78 25.53
CA PHE A 329 -10.54 -4.53 24.08
C PHE A 329 -11.88 -4.86 23.40
N TYR A 330 -12.79 -5.54 24.10
CA TYR A 330 -14.10 -5.92 23.59
C TYR A 330 -15.19 -5.56 24.61
N ASP A 331 -15.97 -4.54 24.29
CA ASP A 331 -17.14 -4.14 25.07
C ASP A 331 -18.40 -4.48 24.27
N THR A 332 -19.28 -5.28 24.85
CA THR A 332 -20.62 -5.49 24.32
C THR A 332 -21.50 -4.27 24.61
N LYS A 333 -21.14 -3.10 24.07
CA LYS A 333 -22.13 -2.04 23.90
C LYS A 333 -23.09 -2.53 22.82
N ARG A 334 -24.26 -3.02 23.25
CA ARG A 334 -25.42 -3.15 22.36
C ARG A 334 -25.57 -1.80 21.66
N ILE A 335 -25.30 -1.77 20.36
CA ILE A 335 -25.87 -0.76 19.48
C ILE A 335 -27.36 -1.09 19.49
N VAL A 336 -28.13 -0.33 20.29
CA VAL A 336 -29.60 -0.34 20.29
C VAL A 336 -30.09 0.43 19.09
#